data_AF-A0A3P1WW46-F1
#
_entry.id   AF-A0A3P1WW46-F1
#
_cell.length_a   1.000
_cell.length_b   1.000
_cell.length_c   1.000
_cell.angle_alpha   90.00
_cell.angle_beta   90.00
_cell.angle_gamma   90.00
#
_symmetry.space_group_name_H-M   'P 1'
#
loop_
_entity.id
_entity.type
_entity.pdbx_description
1 polymer ?
#
loop_
_entity_poly.entity_id
_entity_poly.type
_entity_poly.pdbx_seq_one_letter_code
_entity_poly.pdbx_strand_id
1 'polypeptide(L)'
;MTVLHSWGTWVGMDWPCIIRVLNPATTPDHSPVRWADLAPGTDLARASWESVSGRPWQQDFSGSPWPWEPAEGADSSHSRVPLMQILLEQATGTVWVGQWDGYAHRPRPEGSRHMTFNDGHRGYFVVEVTPELRRALEDPADPPVLPNRMWDDGGTFTLDADTDLPSIVIGCTKDIAEAIEADERLESVRVDPHDPIRV
;
A
#
# COMPACT_ATOMS: atom_id res chain seq x y z
N MET A 1 -24.18 -1.52 12.40
CA MET A 1 -23.33 -0.32 12.44
C MET A 1 -22.29 -0.51 11.36
N THR A 2 -22.29 0.32 10.33
CA THR A 2 -21.22 0.31 9.32
C THR A 2 -19.97 0.85 10.01
N VAL A 3 -18.91 0.05 10.12
CA VAL A 3 -17.63 0.56 10.59
C VAL A 3 -17.14 1.53 9.51
N LEU A 4 -17.04 2.81 9.86
CA LEU A 4 -16.40 3.80 9.00
C LEU A 4 -14.90 3.56 9.10
N HIS A 5 -14.32 3.02 8.03
CA HIS A 5 -12.87 2.92 7.90
C HIS A 5 -12.32 4.30 7.53
N SER A 6 -11.28 4.75 8.23
CA SER A 6 -10.50 5.96 7.91
C SER A 6 -9.02 5.61 7.78
N TRP A 7 -8.21 6.46 7.15
CA TRP A 7 -6.77 6.19 6.98
C TRP A 7 -6.08 5.84 8.31
N GLY A 8 -6.36 6.61 9.36
CA GLY A 8 -5.79 6.34 10.69
C GLY A 8 -6.30 5.05 11.35
N THR A 9 -7.44 4.49 10.96
CA THR A 9 -7.86 3.18 11.50
C THR A 9 -7.01 2.01 10.98
N TRP A 10 -6.36 2.17 9.83
CA TRP A 10 -5.54 1.11 9.22
C TRP A 10 -4.10 1.12 9.73
N VAL A 11 -3.50 2.31 9.80
CA VAL A 11 -2.10 2.50 10.20
C VAL A 11 -1.94 3.05 11.62
N GLY A 12 -2.99 3.54 12.26
CA GLY A 12 -2.94 4.16 13.59
C GLY A 12 -3.20 5.66 13.53
N MET A 13 -3.93 6.17 14.52
CA MET A 13 -4.41 7.55 14.56
C MET A 13 -3.34 8.56 14.97
N ASP A 14 -2.31 8.11 15.69
CA ASP A 14 -1.38 8.99 16.41
C ASP A 14 -0.06 9.24 15.67
N TRP A 15 0.02 8.83 14.40
CA TRP A 15 1.21 9.08 13.60
C TRP A 15 1.40 10.57 13.29
N PRO A 16 2.63 11.11 13.38
CA PRO A 16 2.92 12.48 12.98
C PRO A 16 2.53 12.78 11.52
N CYS A 17 2.63 11.80 10.64
CA CYS A 17 2.27 11.89 9.23
C CYS A 17 1.58 10.59 8.79
N ILE A 18 0.54 10.74 7.95
CA ILE A 18 -0.01 9.62 7.18
C ILE A 18 0.11 9.96 5.70
N ILE A 19 0.79 9.09 4.97
CA ILE A 19 1.05 9.23 3.54
C ILE A 19 0.32 8.12 2.81
N ARG A 20 -0.34 8.48 1.71
CA ARG A 20 -0.86 7.55 0.73
C ARG A 20 0.06 7.56 -0.48
N VAL A 21 0.63 6.41 -0.81
CA VAL A 21 1.43 6.17 -2.01
C VAL A 21 0.59 5.39 -3.00
N LEU A 22 0.32 5.97 -4.16
CA LEU A 22 -0.48 5.33 -5.20
C LEU A 22 0.41 4.38 -6.00
N ASN A 23 -0.06 3.14 -6.16
CA ASN A 23 0.51 2.24 -7.15
C ASN A 23 0.07 2.77 -8.53
N PRO A 24 0.99 2.87 -9.49
CA PRO A 24 0.67 3.45 -10.78
C PRO A 24 -0.42 2.62 -11.48
N ALA A 25 -1.27 3.31 -12.23
CA ALA A 25 -2.10 2.66 -13.23
C ALA A 25 -1.21 2.09 -14.35
N THR A 26 -1.78 1.22 -15.19
CA THR A 26 -1.06 0.63 -16.33
C THR A 26 -1.76 0.92 -17.65
N THR A 27 -1.00 1.35 -18.65
CA THR A 27 -1.43 1.39 -20.05
C THR A 27 -1.63 -0.02 -20.65
N PRO A 28 -2.24 -0.15 -21.84
CA PRO A 28 -2.34 -1.44 -22.54
C PRO A 28 -1.00 -2.11 -22.86
N ASP A 29 0.09 -1.36 -22.95
CA ASP A 29 1.46 -1.88 -23.14
C ASP A 29 2.21 -2.13 -21.82
N HIS A 30 1.49 -2.10 -20.69
CA HIS A 30 1.99 -2.31 -19.33
C HIS A 30 2.96 -1.25 -18.80
N SER A 31 3.03 -0.08 -19.44
CA SER A 31 3.78 1.05 -18.90
C SER A 31 3.05 1.69 -17.71
N PRO A 32 3.77 2.11 -16.64
CA PRO A 32 3.16 2.77 -15.49
C PRO A 32 2.69 4.19 -15.86
N VAL A 33 1.55 4.59 -15.32
CA VAL A 33 0.96 5.94 -15.47
C VAL A 33 0.52 6.47 -14.11
N ARG A 34 0.76 7.75 -13.87
CA ARG A 34 0.32 8.43 -12.64
C ARG A 34 -1.18 8.71 -12.69
N TRP A 35 -1.84 8.64 -11.54
CA TRP A 35 -3.26 8.94 -11.42
C TRP A 35 -3.57 10.42 -11.65
N ALA A 36 -2.68 11.32 -11.24
CA ALA A 36 -2.82 12.75 -11.50
C ALA A 36 -2.89 13.08 -13.00
N ASP A 37 -2.22 12.30 -13.85
CA ASP A 37 -2.23 12.47 -15.31
C ASP A 37 -3.54 11.95 -15.92
N LEU A 38 -4.10 10.87 -15.34
CA LEU A 38 -5.32 10.23 -15.80
C LEU A 38 -6.60 10.95 -15.32
N ALA A 39 -6.54 11.57 -14.15
CA ALA A 39 -7.65 12.25 -13.51
C ALA A 39 -7.22 13.63 -12.96
N PRO A 40 -6.86 14.58 -13.84
CA PRO A 40 -6.37 15.88 -13.42
C PRO A 40 -7.43 16.66 -12.63
N GLY A 41 -7.03 17.21 -11.49
CA GLY A 41 -7.90 17.98 -10.59
C GLY A 41 -8.66 17.14 -9.55
N THR A 42 -8.50 15.82 -9.58
CA THR A 42 -9.03 14.94 -8.51
C THR A 42 -8.21 15.09 -7.23
N ASP A 43 -8.89 15.15 -6.09
CA ASP A 43 -8.27 15.08 -4.77
C ASP A 43 -7.82 13.63 -4.48
N LEU A 44 -6.60 13.30 -4.86
CA LEU A 44 -6.03 11.97 -4.71
C LEU A 44 -5.92 11.50 -3.23
N ALA A 45 -5.94 12.41 -2.26
CA ALA A 45 -5.95 12.05 -0.85
C ALA A 45 -7.27 11.36 -0.45
N ARG A 46 -8.37 11.70 -1.13
CA ARG A 46 -9.72 11.17 -0.89
C ARG A 46 -10.28 10.33 -2.04
N ALA A 47 -9.50 10.17 -3.11
CA ALA A 47 -9.94 9.49 -4.30
C ALA A 47 -10.17 7.99 -4.04
N SER A 48 -11.33 7.51 -4.48
CA SER A 48 -11.62 6.09 -4.74
C SER A 48 -11.41 5.75 -6.20
N TRP A 49 -11.39 4.45 -6.54
CA TRP A 49 -11.50 4.01 -7.92
C TRP A 49 -12.73 4.59 -8.60
N GLU A 50 -13.86 4.64 -7.90
CA GLU A 50 -15.09 5.24 -8.43
C GLU A 50 -14.92 6.73 -8.73
N SER A 51 -14.21 7.46 -7.88
CA SER A 51 -13.99 8.90 -8.11
C SER A 51 -13.15 9.18 -9.36
N VAL A 52 -12.20 8.30 -9.70
CA VAL A 52 -11.31 8.48 -10.86
C VAL A 52 -11.84 7.82 -12.14
N SER A 53 -12.57 6.70 -12.01
CA SER A 53 -13.06 5.91 -13.14
C SER A 53 -14.53 6.20 -13.49
N GLY A 54 -15.29 6.77 -12.53
CA GLY A 54 -16.74 6.91 -12.60
C GLY A 54 -17.50 5.60 -12.36
N ARG A 55 -16.85 4.55 -11.85
CA ARG A 55 -17.42 3.20 -11.71
C ARG A 55 -17.18 2.59 -10.33
N PRO A 56 -18.14 1.83 -9.76
CA PRO A 56 -17.90 1.09 -8.54
C PRO A 56 -16.77 0.07 -8.70
N TRP A 57 -16.00 -0.12 -7.63
CA TRP A 57 -15.01 -1.21 -7.53
C TRP A 57 -15.70 -2.58 -7.59
N GLN A 58 -15.09 -3.52 -8.30
CA GLN A 58 -15.49 -4.92 -8.52
C GLN A 58 -16.87 -5.11 -9.19
N GLN A 59 -17.32 -4.19 -10.05
CA GLN A 59 -18.55 -4.33 -10.85
C GLN A 59 -18.30 -4.35 -12.37
N ASP A 60 -18.17 -5.57 -12.91
CA ASP A 60 -18.31 -6.09 -14.28
C ASP A 60 -17.77 -5.33 -15.53
N PHE A 61 -17.16 -6.12 -16.43
CA PHE A 61 -16.29 -5.72 -17.55
C PHE A 61 -17.02 -5.65 -18.91
N SER A 62 -17.48 -4.48 -19.35
CA SER A 62 -17.60 -4.21 -20.80
C SER A 62 -17.59 -2.72 -21.15
N GLY A 63 -16.92 -2.38 -22.27
CA GLY A 63 -17.12 -1.12 -23.02
C GLY A 63 -16.50 0.18 -22.48
N SER A 64 -15.48 0.12 -21.62
CA SER A 64 -14.86 1.31 -21.00
C SER A 64 -13.62 1.84 -21.74
N PRO A 65 -13.28 3.14 -21.66
CA PRO A 65 -11.95 3.64 -22.04
C PRO A 65 -10.83 3.13 -21.12
N TRP A 66 -11.16 2.58 -19.95
CA TRP A 66 -10.22 2.04 -18.99
C TRP A 66 -9.86 0.59 -19.34
N PRO A 67 -8.57 0.27 -19.55
CA PRO A 67 -8.17 -1.06 -20.03
C PRO A 67 -8.39 -2.17 -19.00
N TRP A 68 -8.14 -1.94 -17.70
CA TRP A 68 -8.32 -2.95 -16.64
C TRP A 68 -8.61 -2.35 -15.26
N GLU A 69 -9.48 -3.01 -14.51
CA GLU A 69 -9.63 -2.78 -13.06
C GLU A 69 -8.44 -3.40 -12.32
N PRO A 70 -7.81 -2.68 -11.38
CA PRO A 70 -6.70 -3.22 -10.63
C PRO A 70 -7.17 -4.21 -9.56
N ALA A 71 -6.32 -5.21 -9.27
CA ALA A 71 -6.61 -6.20 -8.25
C ALA A 71 -6.48 -5.62 -6.83
N GLU A 72 -7.27 -6.15 -5.89
CA GLU A 72 -7.10 -5.87 -4.46
C GLU A 72 -5.71 -6.30 -3.99
N GLY A 73 -5.05 -5.44 -3.22
CA GLY A 73 -3.68 -5.65 -2.76
C GLY A 73 -2.63 -5.78 -3.88
N ALA A 74 -2.94 -5.28 -5.08
CA ALA A 74 -2.02 -5.28 -6.21
C ALA A 74 -0.69 -4.61 -5.82
N ASP A 75 0.38 -5.38 -5.83
CA ASP A 75 1.75 -4.89 -5.71
C ASP A 75 2.20 -4.29 -7.05
N SER A 76 3.01 -3.24 -6.98
CA SER A 76 3.72 -2.71 -8.12
C SER A 76 5.16 -2.46 -7.73
N SER A 77 6.12 -3.04 -8.46
CA SER A 77 7.54 -2.81 -8.20
C SER A 77 7.92 -1.32 -8.35
N HIS A 78 7.17 -0.55 -9.15
CA HIS A 78 7.38 0.88 -9.34
C HIS A 78 7.17 1.70 -8.06
N SER A 79 6.24 1.29 -7.20
CA SER A 79 6.00 1.93 -5.90
C SER A 79 6.69 1.17 -4.77
N ARG A 80 6.65 -0.17 -4.77
CA ARG A 80 7.26 -1.02 -3.75
C ARG A 80 8.74 -0.75 -3.61
N VAL A 81 9.53 -0.85 -4.69
CA VAL A 81 11.00 -0.75 -4.59
C VAL A 81 11.46 0.57 -3.97
N PRO A 82 11.08 1.76 -4.50
CA PRO A 82 11.45 3.03 -3.87
C PRO A 82 10.94 3.15 -2.43
N LEU A 83 9.71 2.71 -2.16
CA LEU A 83 9.15 2.77 -0.82
C LEU A 83 9.94 1.90 0.18
N MET A 84 10.29 0.67 -0.21
CA MET A 84 11.09 -0.24 0.63
C MET A 84 12.48 0.32 0.90
N GLN A 85 13.13 0.93 -0.11
CA GLN A 85 14.42 1.59 0.07
C GLN A 85 14.33 2.69 1.14
N ILE A 86 13.29 3.51 1.13
CA ILE A 86 13.10 4.59 2.11
C ILE A 86 12.82 4.02 3.51
N LEU A 87 11.85 3.10 3.62
CA LEU A 87 11.40 2.59 4.91
C LEU A 87 12.48 1.74 5.61
N LEU A 88 13.16 0.86 4.86
CA LEU A 88 14.16 -0.04 5.43
C LEU A 88 15.49 0.67 5.75
N GLU A 89 15.77 1.79 5.10
CA GLU A 89 16.93 2.63 5.45
C GLU A 89 16.69 3.43 6.74
N GLN A 90 15.46 3.88 6.98
CA GLN A 90 15.11 4.72 8.13
C GLN A 90 14.58 3.96 9.34
N ALA A 91 14.28 2.67 9.21
CA ALA A 91 13.86 1.81 10.30
C ALA A 91 14.89 1.82 11.45
N THR A 92 14.41 1.93 12.70
CA THR A 92 15.31 1.96 13.87
C THR A 92 15.26 0.69 14.72
N GLY A 93 14.42 -0.27 14.34
CA GLY A 93 14.32 -1.57 14.99
C GLY A 93 14.17 -2.72 13.99
N THR A 94 13.88 -3.91 14.52
CA THR A 94 13.55 -5.07 13.69
C THR A 94 12.30 -4.77 12.86
N VAL A 95 12.38 -5.01 11.56
CA VAL A 95 11.26 -4.82 10.64
C VAL A 95 10.53 -6.13 10.44
N TRP A 96 9.21 -6.08 10.48
CA TRP A 96 8.31 -7.19 10.21
C TRP A 96 7.54 -6.96 8.93
N VAL A 97 7.32 -8.02 8.16
CA VAL A 97 6.49 -7.99 6.95
C VAL A 97 5.44 -9.08 7.01
N GLY A 98 4.21 -8.72 6.67
CA GLY A 98 3.04 -9.57 6.62
C GLY A 98 2.48 -9.66 5.20
N GLN A 99 2.40 -10.87 4.68
CA GLN A 99 1.64 -11.18 3.47
C GLN A 99 0.21 -11.55 3.86
N TRP A 100 -0.79 -11.00 3.16
CA TRP A 100 -2.18 -11.34 3.40
C TRP A 100 -2.42 -12.85 3.18
N ASP A 101 -3.13 -13.49 4.11
CA ASP A 101 -3.37 -14.94 4.06
C ASP A 101 -4.45 -15.37 3.07
N GLY A 102 -5.21 -14.40 2.51
CA GLY A 102 -6.26 -14.63 1.52
C GLY A 102 -5.75 -14.84 0.09
N TYR A 103 -4.46 -14.65 -0.18
CA TYR A 103 -3.88 -14.96 -1.49
C TYR A 103 -3.82 -16.47 -1.75
N ALA A 104 -4.91 -17.03 -2.28
CA ALA A 104 -5.05 -18.47 -2.52
C ALA A 104 -3.96 -19.08 -3.43
N HIS A 105 -3.27 -18.27 -4.23
CA HIS A 105 -2.21 -18.71 -5.14
C HIS A 105 -0.80 -18.55 -4.56
N ARG A 106 -0.61 -17.83 -3.44
CA ARG A 106 0.71 -17.63 -2.86
C ARG A 106 0.98 -18.63 -1.74
N PRO A 107 2.17 -19.24 -1.70
CA PRO A 107 2.54 -20.12 -0.61
C PRO A 107 2.64 -19.33 0.69
N ARG A 108 2.35 -20.01 1.80
CA ARG A 108 2.68 -19.51 3.13
C ARG A 108 4.21 -19.35 3.23
N PRO A 109 4.73 -18.17 3.62
CA PRO A 109 6.16 -17.99 3.83
C PRO A 109 6.70 -18.94 4.91
N GLU A 110 7.86 -19.53 4.68
CA GLU A 110 8.51 -20.42 5.64
C GLU A 110 8.81 -19.67 6.95
N GLY A 111 8.62 -20.33 8.09
CA GLY A 111 8.87 -19.74 9.41
C GLY A 111 7.87 -18.64 9.81
N SER A 112 6.85 -18.35 8.98
CA SER A 112 5.86 -17.31 9.29
C SER A 112 5.00 -17.65 10.51
N ARG A 113 4.69 -16.60 11.29
CA ARG A 113 3.62 -16.61 12.29
C ARG A 113 2.34 -16.08 11.67
N HIS A 114 1.19 -16.64 12.04
CA HIS A 114 -0.10 -16.09 11.64
C HIS A 114 -0.53 -15.02 12.65
N MET A 115 -0.94 -13.86 12.16
CA MET A 115 -1.41 -12.75 12.97
C MET A 115 -2.68 -12.17 12.37
N THR A 116 -3.61 -11.74 13.22
CA THR A 116 -4.82 -11.05 12.79
C THR A 116 -4.77 -9.58 13.20
N PHE A 117 -5.24 -8.72 12.30
CA PHE A 117 -5.33 -7.27 12.47
C PHE A 117 -6.76 -6.80 12.18
N ASN A 118 -7.02 -5.52 12.44
CA ASN A 118 -8.33 -4.88 12.24
C ASN A 118 -9.45 -5.68 12.92
N ASP A 119 -9.34 -5.89 14.23
CA ASP A 119 -10.32 -6.64 15.05
C ASP A 119 -10.65 -8.06 14.54
N GLY A 120 -9.70 -8.68 13.82
CA GLY A 120 -9.86 -10.04 13.30
C GLY A 120 -10.38 -10.10 11.87
N HIS A 121 -10.57 -8.97 11.19
CA HIS A 121 -11.05 -8.92 9.81
C HIS A 121 -10.00 -9.35 8.77
N ARG A 122 -8.70 -9.18 9.08
CA ARG A 122 -7.61 -9.52 8.15
C ARG A 122 -6.54 -10.37 8.83
N GLY A 123 -6.16 -11.48 8.20
CA GLY A 123 -5.09 -12.37 8.63
C GLY A 123 -3.85 -12.24 7.76
N TYR A 124 -2.67 -12.35 8.36
CA TYR A 124 -1.39 -12.22 7.65
C TYR A 124 -0.41 -13.29 8.12
N PHE A 125 0.40 -13.79 7.18
CA PHE A 125 1.60 -14.55 7.49
C PHE A 125 2.78 -13.59 7.61
N VAL A 126 3.29 -13.47 8.83
CA VAL A 126 4.30 -12.47 9.21
C VAL A 126 5.67 -13.13 9.40
N VAL A 127 6.70 -12.52 8.83
CA VAL A 127 8.11 -12.87 9.02
C VAL A 127 8.94 -11.63 9.36
N GLU A 128 10.11 -11.84 9.94
CA GLU A 128 11.13 -10.80 10.11
C GLU A 128 11.79 -10.50 8.74
N VAL A 129 12.07 -9.22 8.47
CA VAL A 129 12.82 -8.80 7.30
C VAL A 129 14.32 -9.04 7.53
N THR A 130 14.82 -10.17 7.03
CA THR A 130 16.26 -10.46 7.00
C THR A 130 16.98 -9.62 5.93
N PRO A 131 18.33 -9.56 5.92
CA PRO A 131 19.07 -8.90 4.84
C PRO A 131 18.76 -9.47 3.44
N GLU A 132 18.52 -10.78 3.33
CA GLU A 132 18.12 -11.44 2.08
C GLU A 132 16.73 -10.98 1.64
N LEU A 133 15.78 -10.92 2.58
CA LEU A 133 14.42 -10.49 2.30
C LEU A 133 14.37 -8.99 1.98
N ARG A 134 15.16 -8.14 2.66
CA ARG A 134 15.34 -6.72 2.29
C ARG A 134 15.77 -6.59 0.84
N ARG A 135 16.81 -7.31 0.41
CA ARG A 135 17.27 -7.29 -0.98
C ARG A 135 16.16 -7.71 -1.95
N ALA A 136 15.35 -8.72 -1.61
CA ALA A 136 14.23 -9.15 -2.44
C ALA A 136 13.10 -8.11 -2.50
N LEU A 137 12.80 -7.43 -1.38
CA LEU A 137 11.81 -6.36 -1.31
C LEU A 137 12.24 -5.09 -2.06
N GLU A 138 13.54 -4.87 -2.24
CA GLU A 138 14.13 -3.79 -3.01
C GLU A 138 14.41 -4.18 -4.49
N ASP A 139 14.13 -5.43 -4.88
CA ASP A 139 14.29 -5.92 -6.25
C ASP A 139 12.96 -5.80 -7.03
N PRO A 140 12.96 -5.42 -8.32
CA PRO A 140 11.75 -5.36 -9.13
C PRO A 140 11.03 -6.70 -9.34
N ALA A 141 11.71 -7.84 -9.16
CA ALA A 141 11.13 -9.16 -9.22
C ALA A 141 10.07 -9.38 -8.14
N ASP A 142 9.23 -10.40 -8.33
CA ASP A 142 8.22 -10.79 -7.34
C ASP A 142 8.91 -11.28 -6.05
N PRO A 143 8.70 -10.60 -4.90
CA PRO A 143 9.37 -10.99 -3.68
C PRO A 143 8.72 -12.27 -3.11
N PRO A 144 9.48 -13.05 -2.31
CA PRO A 144 8.95 -14.26 -1.68
C PRO A 144 7.85 -13.97 -0.64
N VAL A 145 7.71 -12.72 -0.20
CA VAL A 145 6.67 -12.24 0.71
C VAL A 145 6.22 -10.86 0.23
N LEU A 146 4.92 -10.67 -0.01
CA LEU A 146 4.38 -9.34 -0.34
C LEU A 146 4.32 -8.44 0.91
N PRO A 147 4.68 -7.15 0.79
CA PRO A 147 4.59 -6.20 1.89
C PRO A 147 3.17 -5.66 2.06
N ASN A 148 2.18 -6.53 2.28
CA ASN A 148 0.80 -6.08 2.51
C ASN A 148 0.65 -5.35 3.84
N ARG A 149 1.45 -5.73 4.83
CA ARG A 149 1.56 -5.01 6.10
C ARG A 149 3.01 -5.01 6.54
N MET A 150 3.52 -3.87 7.00
CA MET A 150 4.88 -3.79 7.55
C MET A 150 4.95 -2.82 8.71
N TRP A 151 5.86 -3.05 9.64
CA TRP A 151 6.16 -2.13 10.73
C TRP A 151 7.56 -2.41 11.27
N ASP A 152 8.14 -1.45 11.98
CA ASP A 152 9.37 -1.66 12.73
C ASP A 152 9.14 -1.57 14.25
N ASP A 153 9.88 -2.37 15.01
CA ASP A 153 9.81 -2.35 16.48
C ASP A 153 10.36 -1.05 17.10
N GLY A 154 11.05 -0.21 16.30
CA GLY A 154 11.51 1.11 16.69
C GLY A 154 10.42 2.19 16.63
N GLY A 155 9.23 1.87 16.08
CA GLY A 155 8.09 2.79 16.03
C GLY A 155 8.29 3.96 15.07
N THR A 156 9.00 3.74 13.95
CA THR A 156 9.24 4.76 12.93
C THR A 156 8.18 4.74 11.83
N PHE A 157 7.65 3.57 11.49
CA PHE A 157 6.54 3.48 10.56
C PHE A 157 5.67 2.26 10.79
N THR A 158 4.48 2.32 10.20
CA THR A 158 3.67 1.16 9.85
C THR A 158 3.02 1.40 8.50
N LEU A 159 2.89 0.33 7.75
CA LEU A 159 2.44 0.31 6.37
C LEU A 159 1.31 -0.70 6.24
N ASP A 160 0.28 -0.32 5.50
CA ASP A 160 -0.77 -1.23 5.07
C ASP A 160 -1.06 -1.00 3.58
N ALA A 161 -0.95 -2.05 2.78
CA ALA A 161 -1.23 -2.04 1.35
C ALA A 161 -2.53 -2.81 1.09
N ASP A 162 -3.64 -2.11 1.28
CA ASP A 162 -4.99 -2.61 0.99
C ASP A 162 -5.95 -1.42 0.92
N THR A 163 -6.29 -0.95 -0.29
CA THR A 163 -7.20 0.18 -0.46
C THR A 163 -7.89 0.19 -1.83
N ASP A 164 -9.15 0.63 -1.87
CA ASP A 164 -9.82 1.17 -3.05
C ASP A 164 -8.95 2.26 -3.71
N LEU A 165 -8.76 2.15 -5.02
CA LEU A 165 -7.66 2.75 -5.80
C LEU A 165 -6.28 2.28 -5.29
N PRO A 166 -5.57 1.42 -6.04
CA PRO A 166 -4.36 0.72 -5.58
C PRO A 166 -3.37 1.65 -4.90
N SER A 167 -3.23 1.50 -3.59
CA SER A 167 -2.35 2.36 -2.82
C SER A 167 -1.83 1.66 -1.58
N ILE A 168 -0.78 2.25 -1.05
CA ILE A 168 -0.10 1.85 0.17
C ILE A 168 -0.23 3.03 1.12
N VAL A 169 -0.76 2.78 2.32
CA VAL A 169 -0.91 3.80 3.35
C VAL A 169 0.18 3.58 4.38
N ILE A 170 0.85 4.67 4.77
CA ILE A 170 1.97 4.65 5.69
C ILE A 170 1.71 5.66 6.79
N GLY A 171 1.58 5.18 8.02
CA GLY A 171 1.73 6.01 9.21
C GLY A 171 3.21 6.07 9.58
N CYS A 172 3.80 7.27 9.68
CA CYS A 172 5.25 7.40 9.84
C CYS A 172 5.69 8.68 10.55
N THR A 173 6.98 8.73 10.87
CA THR A 173 7.67 9.95 11.28
C THR A 173 7.72 11.00 10.16
N LYS A 174 8.06 12.24 10.53
CA LYS A 174 8.21 13.34 9.57
C LYS A 174 9.34 13.08 8.56
N ASP A 175 10.46 12.53 9.02
CA ASP A 175 11.63 12.27 8.17
C ASP A 175 11.33 11.24 7.06
N ILE A 176 10.56 10.18 7.40
CA ILE A 176 10.08 9.21 6.42
C ILE A 176 9.10 9.87 5.45
N ALA A 177 8.15 10.66 5.95
CA ALA A 177 7.19 11.36 5.11
C ALA A 177 7.88 12.30 4.11
N GLU A 178 8.83 13.11 4.57
CA GLU A 178 9.59 14.03 3.72
C GLU A 178 10.42 13.28 2.67
N ALA A 179 11.01 12.13 3.01
CA ALA A 179 11.72 11.29 2.04
C ALA A 179 10.78 10.69 0.98
N ILE A 180 9.58 10.24 1.37
CA ILE A 180 8.56 9.73 0.42
C ILE A 180 8.07 10.83 -0.52
N GLU A 181 7.86 12.04 0.00
CA GLU A 181 7.38 13.18 -0.78
C GLU A 181 8.45 13.73 -1.74
N ALA A 182 9.73 13.57 -1.39
CA ALA A 182 10.85 14.01 -2.22
C ALA A 182 11.21 13.01 -3.35
N ASP A 183 10.75 11.76 -3.27
CA ASP A 183 11.08 10.74 -4.28
C ASP A 183 10.12 10.81 -5.48
N GLU A 184 10.62 11.36 -6.60
CA GLU A 184 9.85 11.54 -7.84
C GLU A 184 9.37 10.21 -8.46
N ARG A 185 9.92 9.06 -8.04
CA ARG A 185 9.45 7.73 -8.47
C ARG A 185 8.11 7.36 -7.84
N LEU A 186 7.73 8.04 -6.74
CA LEU A 186 6.50 7.81 -6.01
C LEU A 186 5.44 8.87 -6.34
N GLU A 187 4.20 8.43 -6.50
CA GLU A 187 3.05 9.32 -6.49
C GLU A 187 2.43 9.29 -5.10
N SER A 188 2.79 10.28 -4.28
CA SER A 188 2.41 10.34 -2.86
C SER A 188 1.62 11.59 -2.53
N VAL A 189 0.71 11.47 -1.56
CA VAL A 189 -0.06 12.57 -0.98
C VAL A 189 -0.20 12.38 0.53
N ARG A 190 -0.19 13.48 1.29
CA ARG A 190 -0.61 13.44 2.70
C ARG A 190 -2.11 13.23 2.79
N VAL A 191 -2.53 12.48 3.80
CA VAL A 191 -3.95 12.24 4.08
C VAL A 191 -4.28 12.60 5.53
N ASP A 192 -5.52 13.03 5.76
CA ASP A 192 -6.02 13.23 7.12
C ASP A 192 -6.36 11.86 7.73
N PRO A 193 -5.92 11.54 8.98
CA PRO A 193 -6.27 10.28 9.64
C PRO A 193 -7.78 10.02 9.76
N HIS A 194 -8.59 11.08 9.77
CA HIS A 194 -10.04 11.02 9.87
C HIS A 194 -10.75 11.00 8.51
N ASP A 195 -10.04 11.20 7.40
CA ASP A 195 -10.64 11.10 6.08
C ASP A 195 -11.15 9.66 5.85
N PRO A 196 -12.39 9.51 5.38
CA PRO A 196 -13.00 8.20 5.20
C PRO A 196 -12.36 7.47 4.02
N ILE A 197 -12.21 6.16 4.19
CA ILE A 197 -11.85 5.23 3.11
C ILE A 197 -13.16 4.68 2.56
N ARG A 198 -13.35 4.82 1.24
CA ARG A 198 -14.33 4.00 0.55
C ARG A 198 -13.65 2.65 0.31
N VAL A 199 -14.28 1.57 0.79
CA VAL A 199 -13.87 0.18 0.57
C VAL A 199 -15.06 -0.56 -0.01
#